data_AF-A0A1F5ER12-F1
#
_entry.id   AF-A0A1F5ER12-F1
#
_cell.length_a   1.000
_cell.length_b   1.000
_cell.length_c   1.000
_cell.angle_alpha   90.00
_cell.angle_beta   90.00
_cell.angle_gamma   90.00
#
_symmetry.space_group_name_H-M   'P 1'
#
loop_
_entity.id
_entity.type
_entity.pdbx_description
1 polymer ?
#
loop_
_entity_poly.entity_id
_entity_poly.type
_entity_poly.pdbx_seq_one_letter_code
_entity_poly.pdbx_strand_id
1 'polypeptide(L)'
;MLMATPSFTSKVVRDLQKLRLIKKAQNVKDKRGVFIKLTVEGIKTVKKIIDYDILHRRAILQRIAQKCGVSKLHVLSEIVNSLLSDFEKEI
;
A
#
# COMPACT_ATOMS: atom_id res chain seq x y z
N MET A 1 9.77 -2.19 14.63
CA MET A 1 9.25 -2.97 13.49
C MET A 1 8.12 -3.87 13.98
N LEU A 2 6.85 -3.51 13.74
CA LEU A 2 5.70 -4.32 14.18
C LEU A 2 5.48 -5.46 13.17
N MET A 3 5.88 -6.69 13.52
CA MET A 3 5.53 -7.87 12.72
C MET A 3 4.19 -8.44 13.17
N ALA A 4 3.32 -8.73 12.20
CA ALA A 4 2.08 -9.44 12.46
C ALA A 4 2.36 -10.87 12.96
N THR A 5 1.59 -11.33 13.95
CA THR A 5 1.75 -12.68 14.50
C THR A 5 1.38 -13.74 13.46
N PRO A 6 1.99 -14.95 13.51
CA PRO A 6 1.67 -16.04 12.58
C PRO A 6 0.18 -16.44 12.56
N SER A 7 -0.50 -16.32 13.71
CA SER A 7 -1.94 -16.59 13.84
C SER A 7 -2.80 -15.54 13.13
N PHE A 8 -2.45 -14.25 13.26
CA PHE A 8 -3.10 -13.16 12.54
C PHE A 8 -2.90 -13.32 11.03
N THR A 9 -1.66 -13.54 10.59
CA THR A 9 -1.33 -13.75 9.17
C THR A 9 -2.10 -14.93 8.59
N SER A 10 -2.20 -16.05 9.32
CA SER A 10 -2.96 -17.23 8.87
C SER A 10 -4.46 -16.97 8.74
N LYS A 11 -5.04 -16.10 9.58
CA LYS A 11 -6.43 -15.66 9.47
C LYS A 11 -6.64 -14.82 8.21
N VAL A 12 -5.81 -13.78 8.02
CA VAL A 12 -5.87 -12.90 6.84
C VAL A 12 -5.73 -13.70 5.55
N VAL A 13 -4.80 -14.65 5.51
CA VAL A 13 -4.62 -15.53 4.33
C VAL A 13 -5.85 -16.39 4.06
N ARG A 14 -6.53 -16.91 5.09
CA ARG A 14 -7.79 -17.65 4.90
C ARG A 14 -8.89 -16.76 4.33
N ASP A 15 -9.02 -15.53 4.84
CA ASP A 15 -10.06 -14.61 4.41
C ASP A 15 -9.84 -14.14 2.97
N LEU A 16 -8.60 -13.78 2.60
CA LEU A 16 -8.24 -13.44 1.22
C LEU A 16 -8.43 -14.61 0.23
N GLN A 17 -8.24 -15.84 0.70
CA GLN A 17 -8.50 -17.05 -0.10
C GLN A 17 -10.00 -17.29 -0.31
N LYS A 18 -10.85 -17.05 0.71
CA LYS A 18 -12.33 -17.11 0.57
C LYS A 18 -12.85 -16.10 -0.43
N LEU A 19 -12.25 -14.91 -0.47
CA LEU A 19 -12.53 -13.87 -1.46
C LEU A 19 -11.94 -14.16 -2.85
N ARG A 20 -11.30 -15.31 -3.03
CA ARG A 20 -10.65 -15.73 -4.29
C ARG A 20 -9.57 -14.77 -4.80
N LEU A 21 -9.02 -13.93 -3.92
CA LEU A 21 -7.96 -12.96 -4.27
C LEU A 21 -6.57 -13.63 -4.30
N ILE A 22 -6.39 -14.67 -3.49
CA ILE A 22 -5.14 -15.44 -3.43
C ILE A 22 -5.41 -16.94 -3.52
N LYS A 23 -4.38 -17.69 -3.90
CA LYS A 23 -4.32 -19.15 -3.85
C LYS A 23 -3.05 -19.61 -3.15
N LYS A 24 -3.17 -20.69 -2.39
CA LYS A 24 -2.00 -21.37 -1.80
C LYS A 24 -1.39 -22.30 -2.85
N ALA A 25 -0.07 -22.28 -2.93
CA ALA A 25 0.71 -23.23 -3.70
C ALA A 25 1.69 -23.91 -2.75
N GLN A 26 1.75 -25.24 -2.78
CA GLN A 26 2.78 -25.99 -2.07
C GLN A 26 4.00 -26.15 -2.98
N ASN A 27 5.18 -26.12 -2.38
CA ASN A 27 6.39 -26.47 -3.12
C ASN A 27 6.46 -27.98 -3.28
N VAL A 28 6.73 -28.45 -4.50
CA VAL A 28 6.82 -29.87 -4.84
C VAL A 28 7.98 -30.55 -4.10
N LYS A 29 9.04 -29.80 -3.79
CA LYS A 29 10.26 -30.30 -3.12
C LYS A 29 10.24 -30.16 -1.60
N ASP A 30 9.49 -29.20 -1.05
CA ASP A 30 9.40 -28.98 0.40
C ASP A 30 7.95 -28.67 0.80
N LYS A 31 7.35 -29.60 1.55
CA LYS A 31 5.96 -29.50 1.99
C LYS A 31 5.78 -28.65 3.25
N ARG A 32 6.88 -28.19 3.87
CA ARG A 32 6.82 -27.38 5.12
C ARG A 32 6.46 -25.92 4.87
N GLY A 33 6.74 -25.40 3.66
CA GLY A 33 6.42 -24.03 3.25
C GLY A 33 5.13 -23.91 2.43
N VAL A 34 4.30 -22.91 2.74
CA VAL A 34 3.13 -22.55 1.94
C VAL A 34 3.41 -21.24 1.19
N PHE A 35 3.38 -21.28 -0.13
CA PHE A 35 3.48 -20.09 -0.97
C PHE A 35 2.10 -19.52 -1.23
N ILE A 36 2.01 -18.20 -1.27
CA ILE A 36 0.78 -17.48 -1.59
C ILE A 36 0.97 -16.82 -2.95
N LYS A 37 0.04 -17.08 -3.87
CA LYS A 37 0.02 -16.44 -5.20
C LYS A 37 -1.25 -15.63 -5.35
N LEU A 38 -1.16 -14.45 -5.95
CA LEU A 38 -2.33 -13.69 -6.37
C LEU A 38 -3.07 -14.46 -7.48
N THR A 39 -4.40 -14.40 -7.45
CA THR A 39 -5.23 -14.82 -8.59
C THR A 39 -5.36 -13.66 -9.58
N VAL A 40 -5.94 -13.91 -10.76
CA VAL A 40 -6.28 -12.85 -11.71
C VAL A 40 -7.20 -11.81 -11.07
N GLU A 41 -8.16 -12.24 -10.24
CA GLU A 41 -9.05 -11.34 -9.52
C GLU A 41 -8.33 -10.56 -8.42
N GLY A 42 -7.38 -11.19 -7.73
CA GLY A 42 -6.47 -10.53 -6.80
C GLY A 42 -5.68 -9.41 -7.46
N ILE A 43 -5.10 -9.67 -8.63
CA ILE A 43 -4.35 -8.66 -9.41
C ILE A 43 -5.26 -7.50 -9.81
N LYS A 44 -6.46 -7.77 -10.33
CA LYS A 44 -7.44 -6.73 -10.68
C LYS A 44 -7.84 -5.88 -9.48
N THR A 45 -8.06 -6.52 -8.33
CA THR A 45 -8.44 -5.83 -7.09
C THR A 45 -7.32 -4.93 -6.59
N VAL A 46 -6.08 -5.42 -6.58
CA VAL A 46 -4.90 -4.61 -6.23
C VAL A 46 -4.77 -3.41 -7.18
N LYS A 47 -4.96 -3.62 -8.49
CA LYS A 47 -4.94 -2.53 -9.48
C LYS A 47 -6.00 -1.46 -9.17
N LYS A 48 -7.24 -1.87 -8.86
CA LYS A 48 -8.31 -0.93 -8.47
C LYS A 48 -7.96 -0.13 -7.22
N ILE A 49 -7.34 -0.76 -6.21
CA ILE A 49 -6.90 -0.08 -4.99
C ILE A 49 -5.82 0.96 -5.31
N ILE A 50 -4.84 0.61 -6.15
CA ILE A 50 -3.79 1.53 -6.59
C ILE A 50 -4.39 2.71 -7.38
N ASP A 51 -5.27 2.43 -8.34
CA ASP A 51 -5.92 3.45 -9.15
C ASP A 51 -6.74 4.40 -8.26
N TYR A 52 -7.46 3.86 -7.27
CA TYR A 52 -8.19 4.65 -6.28
C TYR A 52 -7.26 5.52 -5.43
N ASP A 53 -6.14 4.99 -4.93
CA ASP A 53 -5.19 5.76 -4.13
C ASP A 53 -4.58 6.92 -4.94
N ILE A 54 -4.23 6.68 -6.21
CA ILE A 54 -3.73 7.72 -7.13
C ILE A 54 -4.79 8.80 -7.36
N LEU A 55 -6.04 8.41 -7.63
CA LEU A 55 -7.14 9.36 -7.82
C LEU A 55 -7.41 10.17 -6.55
N HIS A 56 -7.40 9.52 -5.39
CA HIS A 56 -7.61 10.17 -4.10
C HIS A 56 -6.51 11.19 -3.80
N ARG A 57 -5.23 10.82 -3.99
CA ARG A 57 -4.10 11.75 -3.86
C ARG A 57 -4.22 12.94 -4.80
N ARG A 58 -4.58 12.72 -6.07
CA ARG A 58 -4.80 13.81 -7.04
C ARG A 58 -5.91 14.75 -6.59
N ALA A 59 -7.03 14.21 -6.10
CA ALA A 59 -8.14 15.02 -5.59
C ALA A 59 -7.72 15.88 -4.38
N ILE A 60 -6.95 15.32 -3.44
CA ILE A 60 -6.39 16.06 -2.31
C ILE A 60 -5.48 17.18 -2.81
N LEU A 61 -4.54 16.87 -3.70
CA LEU A 61 -3.60 17.86 -4.25
C LEU A 61 -4.32 18.99 -4.99
N GLN A 62 -5.34 18.67 -5.79
CA GLN A 62 -6.17 19.67 -6.46
C GLN A 62 -6.89 20.57 -5.45
N ARG A 63 -7.43 19.99 -4.36
CA ARG A 63 -8.10 20.75 -3.30
C ARG A 63 -7.15 21.68 -2.57
N ILE A 64 -5.92 21.23 -2.31
CA ILE A 64 -4.86 22.08 -1.72
C ILE A 64 -4.48 23.19 -2.70
N ALA A 65 -4.29 22.85 -3.98
CA ALA A 65 -3.96 23.82 -5.04
C ALA A 65 -5.02 24.93 -5.17
N GLN A 66 -6.30 24.56 -5.12
CA GLN A 66 -7.42 25.51 -5.17
C GLN A 66 -7.44 26.45 -3.96
N LYS A 67 -7.12 25.95 -2.76
CA LYS A 67 -7.15 26.75 -1.53
C LYS A 67 -5.93 27.65 -1.36
N CYS A 68 -4.75 27.16 -1.70
CA CYS A 68 -3.50 27.87 -1.47
C CYS A 68 -3.08 28.73 -2.68
N GLY A 69 -3.62 28.47 -3.86
CA GLY A 69 -3.12 29.00 -5.12
C GLY A 69 -1.84 28.25 -5.55
N VAL A 70 -1.66 28.10 -6.86
CA VAL A 70 -0.57 27.31 -7.44
C VAL A 70 0.81 27.84 -7.03
N SER A 71 0.95 29.15 -6.85
CA SER A 71 2.19 29.81 -6.42
C SER A 71 2.65 29.42 -5.00
N LYS A 72 1.72 29.09 -4.09
CA LYS A 72 2.07 28.69 -2.71
C LYS A 72 2.32 27.19 -2.55
N LEU A 73 1.96 26.37 -3.56
CA LEU A 73 2.26 24.92 -3.54
C LEU A 73 3.77 24.66 -3.52
N HIS A 74 4.55 25.45 -4.25
CA HIS A 74 6.00 25.31 -4.28
C HIS A 74 6.59 25.53 -2.89
N VAL A 75 6.19 26.60 -2.20
CA VAL A 75 6.64 26.92 -0.84
C VAL A 75 6.21 25.83 0.14
N LEU A 76 4.98 25.34 0.02
CA LEU A 76 4.48 24.25 0.87
C LEU A 76 5.29 22.96 0.66
N SER A 77 5.66 22.65 -0.58
CA SER A 77 6.49 21.49 -0.91
C SER A 77 7.91 21.63 -0.36
N GLU A 78 8.50 22.82 -0.41
CA GLU A 78 9.83 23.09 0.16
C GLU A 78 9.83 22.89 1.69
N ILE A 79 8.81 23.42 2.38
CA ILE A 79 8.67 23.26 3.83
C ILE A 79 8.53 21.77 4.20
N VAL A 80 7.66 21.04 3.51
CA VAL A 80 7.46 19.61 3.78
C VAL A 80 8.73 18.80 3.52
N ASN A 81 9.45 19.08 2.42
CA ASN A 81 10.70 18.40 2.11
C ASN A 81 11.82 18.72 3.11
N SER A 82 11.90 19.97 3.59
CA SER A 82 12.85 20.33 4.66
C SER A 82 12.56 19.54 5.93
N LEU A 83 11.30 19.51 6.37
CA LEU A 83 10.89 18.77 7.57
C LEU A 83 11.19 17.27 7.43
N LEU A 84 10.91 16.67 6.28
CA LEU A 84 11.23 15.27 6.02
C LEU A 84 12.75 15.01 6.07
N SER A 85 13.56 15.88 5.48
CA SER A 85 15.02 15.77 5.53
C SER A 85 15.57 15.87 6.95
N ASP A 86 14.95 16.70 7.80
CA ASP A 86 15.35 16.84 9.19
C ASP A 86 15.00 15.59 10.00
N PHE A 87 13.80 15.02 9.79
CA PHE A 87 13.42 13.74 10.40
C PHE A 87 14.32 12.56 9.98
N GLU A 88 14.78 12.54 8.72
CA GLU A 88 15.68 11.49 8.22
C GLU A 88 17.09 11.56 8.83
N LYS A 89 17.53 12.73 9.31
CA LYS A 89 18.86 12.91 9.94
C LYS A 89 18.88 12.57 11.43
N GLU A 90 17.72 12.57 12.08
CA GLU A 90 17.58 12.23 13.51
C GLU A 90 17.46 10.72 13.78
N ILE A 91 17.27 9.89 12.73
CA ILE A 91 17.24 8.42 12.78
C ILE A 91 18.61 7.83 12.45
#